data_AF-A0A2S4ZXK6-F1
#
_entry.id   AF-A0A2S4ZXK6-F1
#
_cell.length_a   1.000
_cell.length_b   1.000
_cell.length_c   1.000
_cell.angle_alpha   90.00
_cell.angle_beta   90.00
_cell.angle_gamma   90.00
#
_symmetry.space_group_name_H-M   'P 1'
#
loop_
_entity.id
_entity.type
_entity.pdbx_description
1 polymer ?
#
loop_
_entity_poly.entity_id
_entity_poly.type
_entity_poly.pdbx_seq_one_letter_code
_entity_poly.pdbx_strand_id
1 'polypeptide(L)'
;MVVPAREDGFTEVFLGQNSWYSIRLNASMIPKIKYIAAYQVAPVSAITHIAEIKNIEQYEDSNKYILYFTDPAQEIKKIPLGKIKNKAPQSPRYSSKEKILSASTLDSVF
;
A
#
# COMPACT_ATOMS: atom_id res chain seq x y z
N MET A 1 4.07 4.55 1.33
CA MET A 1 3.24 3.86 2.34
C MET A 1 2.92 2.44 1.87
N VAL A 2 2.48 1.57 2.77
CA VAL A 2 2.10 0.17 2.46
C VAL A 2 0.68 -0.09 2.96
N VAL A 3 -0.17 -0.72 2.15
CA VAL A 3 -1.53 -1.13 2.52
C VAL A 3 -1.68 -2.65 2.42
N PRO A 4 -2.41 -3.30 3.34
CA PRO A 4 -2.82 -4.69 3.16
C PRO A 4 -3.93 -4.77 2.11
N ALA A 5 -3.78 -5.68 1.15
CA ALA A 5 -4.73 -5.92 0.09
C ALA A 5 -5.14 -7.40 0.07
N ARG A 6 -6.45 -7.66 0.12
CA ARG A 6 -7.04 -8.96 -0.22
C ARG A 6 -7.09 -9.11 -1.73
N GLU A 7 -7.18 -10.35 -2.21
CA GLU A 7 -7.15 -10.69 -3.65
C GLU A 7 -8.14 -9.85 -4.47
N ASP A 8 -9.42 -9.83 -4.08
CA ASP A 8 -10.46 -9.09 -4.82
C ASP A 8 -10.14 -7.60 -4.90
N GLY A 9 -9.84 -6.96 -3.75
CA GLY A 9 -9.49 -5.55 -3.72
C GLY A 9 -8.21 -5.27 -4.52
N PHE A 10 -7.21 -6.14 -4.43
CA PHE A 10 -5.97 -6.00 -5.18
C PHE A 10 -6.22 -6.05 -6.69
N THR A 11 -6.99 -7.01 -7.17
CA THR A 11 -7.24 -7.21 -8.61
C THR A 11 -8.21 -6.17 -9.15
N GLU A 12 -9.37 -5.99 -8.52
CA GLU A 12 -10.44 -5.15 -9.04
C GLU A 12 -10.17 -3.65 -8.85
N VAL A 13 -9.54 -3.28 -7.73
CA VAL A 13 -9.37 -1.86 -7.35
C VAL A 13 -7.93 -1.41 -7.57
N PHE A 14 -6.97 -2.09 -6.92
CA PHE A 14 -5.57 -1.64 -6.97
C PHE A 14 -5.00 -1.74 -8.38
N LEU A 15 -5.23 -2.85 -9.09
CA LEU A 15 -4.82 -3.03 -10.48
C LEU A 15 -5.88 -2.59 -11.48
N GLY A 16 -7.15 -2.94 -11.26
CA GLY A 16 -8.22 -2.69 -12.23
C GLY A 16 -8.65 -1.23 -12.35
N GLN A 17 -8.68 -0.50 -11.22
CA GLN A 17 -9.12 0.89 -11.17
C GLN A 17 -7.99 1.89 -10.94
N ASN A 18 -6.75 1.41 -10.74
CA ASN A 18 -5.60 2.25 -10.40
C ASN A 18 -5.89 3.17 -9.20
N SER A 19 -6.54 2.62 -8.18
CA SER A 19 -6.90 3.38 -6.99
C SER A 19 -6.89 2.53 -5.73
N TRP A 20 -7.04 3.18 -4.57
CA TRP A 20 -7.27 2.50 -3.30
C TRP A 20 -8.10 3.37 -2.38
N TYR A 21 -9.26 2.87 -1.92
CA TYR A 21 -10.25 3.67 -1.23
C TYR A 21 -10.66 3.13 0.15
N SER A 22 -11.49 3.91 0.84
CA SER A 22 -12.00 3.59 2.18
C SER A 22 -10.87 3.32 3.20
N ILE A 23 -9.76 4.06 3.15
CA ILE A 23 -8.68 3.96 4.14
C ILE A 23 -8.62 5.16 5.07
N ARG A 24 -8.22 4.94 6.33
CA ARG A 24 -7.94 6.02 7.27
C ARG A 24 -6.48 6.46 7.14
N LEU A 25 -6.26 7.76 7.02
CA LEU A 25 -4.96 8.39 6.98
C LEU A 25 -4.85 9.45 8.06
N ASN A 26 -3.66 9.63 8.62
CA ASN A 26 -3.36 10.79 9.44
C ASN A 26 -3.27 12.03 8.53
N ALA A 27 -4.11 13.04 8.78
CA ALA A 27 -4.19 14.27 7.99
C ALA A 27 -2.82 14.96 7.81
N SER A 28 -2.00 14.99 8.88
CA SER A 28 -0.65 15.58 8.83
C SER A 28 0.32 14.84 7.89
N MET A 29 0.04 13.58 7.59
CA MET A 29 0.86 12.75 6.72
C MET A 29 0.46 12.84 5.26
N ILE A 30 -0.80 13.21 4.94
CA ILE A 30 -1.35 13.25 3.57
C ILE A 30 -0.40 13.95 2.58
N PRO A 31 0.14 15.16 2.85
CA PRO A 31 1.02 15.83 1.91
C PRO A 31 2.32 15.07 1.60
N LYS A 32 2.74 14.16 2.49
CA LYS A 32 3.96 13.36 2.41
C LYS A 32 3.75 12.02 1.71
N ILE A 33 2.51 11.61 1.46
CA ILE A 33 2.21 10.33 0.81
C ILE A 33 2.34 10.51 -0.70
N LYS A 34 3.45 10.04 -1.27
CA LYS A 34 3.73 10.09 -2.71
C LYS A 34 3.60 8.75 -3.42
N TYR A 35 3.79 7.67 -2.67
CA TYR A 35 3.74 6.30 -3.19
C TYR A 35 2.93 5.40 -2.26
N ILE A 36 2.24 4.42 -2.85
CA ILE A 36 1.52 3.35 -2.17
C ILE A 36 2.01 2.00 -2.67
N ALA A 37 2.25 1.07 -1.76
CA ALA A 37 2.63 -0.30 -2.07
C ALA A 37 1.60 -1.28 -1.53
N ALA A 38 1.29 -2.32 -2.31
CA ALA A 38 0.33 -3.36 -1.93
C ALA A 38 1.06 -4.53 -1.28
N TYR A 39 0.79 -4.75 0.01
CA TYR A 39 1.05 -6.02 0.68
C TYR A 39 -0.13 -6.95 0.42
N GLN A 40 0.06 -7.92 -0.46
CA GLN A 40 -0.93 -8.98 -0.67
C GLN A 40 -0.92 -9.89 0.56
N VAL A 41 -2.09 -10.10 1.16
CA VAL A 41 -2.26 -10.99 2.31
C VAL A 41 -2.08 -12.47 1.90
N ALA A 42 -2.37 -13.41 2.80
CA ALA A 42 -2.33 -14.83 2.45
C ALA A 42 -3.20 -15.12 1.21
N PRO A 43 -2.74 -15.97 0.28
CA PRO A 43 -1.55 -16.83 0.38
C PRO A 43 -0.21 -16.16 0.01
N VAL A 44 -0.21 -14.99 -0.63
CA VAL A 44 1.00 -14.36 -1.18
C VAL A 44 1.93 -13.82 -0.08
N SER A 45 1.36 -13.18 0.94
CA SER A 45 2.07 -12.68 2.14
C SER A 45 3.33 -11.84 1.85
N ALA A 46 3.24 -10.93 0.88
CA ALA A 46 4.36 -10.10 0.45
C ALA A 46 3.91 -8.75 -0.12
N ILE A 47 4.79 -7.75 -0.05
CA ILE A 47 4.66 -6.56 -0.92
C ILE A 47 5.07 -6.96 -2.33
N THR A 48 4.25 -6.60 -3.30
CA THR A 48 4.43 -7.05 -4.70
C THR A 48 4.34 -5.94 -5.72
N HIS A 49 3.63 -4.85 -5.39
CA HIS A 49 3.40 -3.75 -6.33
C HIS A 49 3.57 -2.41 -5.64
N ILE A 50 3.96 -1.41 -6.41
CA ILE A 50 4.03 -0.02 -5.98
C ILE A 50 3.45 0.90 -7.06
N ALA A 51 2.75 1.95 -6.64
CA ALA A 51 2.19 2.97 -7.51
C ALA A 51 2.51 4.36 -6.99
N GLU A 52 2.68 5.31 -7.91
CA GLU A 52 2.73 6.74 -7.62
C GLU A 52 1.31 7.27 -7.42
N ILE A 53 1.11 8.13 -6.43
CA ILE A 53 -0.18 8.72 -6.11
C ILE A 53 -0.31 10.06 -6.81
N LYS A 54 -1.38 10.19 -7.60
CA LYS A 54 -1.75 11.42 -8.28
C LYS A 54 -2.44 12.41 -7.34
N ASN A 55 -3.46 11.95 -6.64
CA ASN A 55 -4.26 12.74 -5.70
C ASN A 55 -4.84 11.87 -4.59
N ILE A 56 -5.16 12.53 -3.48
CA ILE A 56 -5.81 11.94 -2.31
C ILE A 56 -7.04 12.79 -2.01
N GLU A 57 -8.20 12.15 -1.99
CA GLU A 57 -9.48 12.81 -1.76
C GLU A 57 -10.21 12.16 -0.59
N GLN A 58 -11.12 12.91 0.02
CA GLN A 58 -12.03 12.36 1.02
C GLN A 58 -12.96 11.37 0.33
N TYR A 59 -13.15 10.20 0.94
CA TYR A 59 -14.00 9.15 0.42
C TYR A 59 -15.42 9.32 0.93
N GLU A 60 -16.33 9.72 0.05
CA GLU A 60 -17.73 10.01 0.37
C GLU A 60 -17.84 11.00 1.56
N ASP A 61 -18.96 10.97 2.29
CA ASP A 61 -19.16 11.76 3.51
C ASP A 61 -18.52 11.11 4.76
N SER A 62 -17.33 10.52 4.61
CA SER A 62 -16.65 9.77 5.68
C SER A 62 -15.29 10.37 6.07
N ASN A 63 -14.71 9.92 7.19
CA ASN A 63 -13.34 10.29 7.60
C ASN A 63 -12.25 9.44 6.92
N LYS A 64 -12.59 8.80 5.81
CA LYS A 64 -11.69 7.95 5.03
C LYS A 64 -11.27 8.67 3.75
N TYR A 65 -10.32 8.08 3.06
CA TYR A 65 -9.71 8.64 1.85
C TYR A 65 -9.68 7.63 0.72
N ILE A 66 -9.68 8.17 -0.50
CA ILE A 66 -9.35 7.49 -1.75
C ILE A 66 -8.06 8.07 -2.33
N LEU A 67 -7.20 7.18 -2.81
CA LEU A 67 -5.93 7.48 -3.45
C LEU A 67 -6.07 7.05 -4.90
N TYR A 68 -5.85 7.95 -5.84
CA TYR A 68 -5.78 7.61 -7.27
C TYR A 68 -4.33 7.58 -7.71
N PHE A 69 -4.00 6.64 -8.59
CA PHE A 69 -2.63 6.46 -9.06
C PHE A 69 -2.40 7.30 -10.32
N THR A 70 -1.16 7.72 -10.51
CA THR A 70 -0.75 8.42 -11.74
C THR A 70 -0.79 7.48 -12.93
N ASP A 71 -0.29 6.25 -12.72
CA ASP A 71 -0.16 5.18 -13.70
C ASP A 71 -0.50 3.84 -13.05
N PRO A 72 -0.73 2.77 -13.86
CA PRO A 72 -0.88 1.43 -13.32
C PRO A 72 0.25 1.02 -12.39
N ALA A 73 -0.11 0.28 -11.33
CA ALA A 73 0.86 -0.14 -10.34
C ALA A 73 1.93 -1.04 -10.96
N GLN A 74 3.19 -0.76 -10.63
CA GLN A 74 4.34 -1.48 -11.14
C GLN A 74 4.62 -2.70 -10.25
N GLU A 75 4.76 -3.87 -10.87
CA GLU A 75 5.25 -5.06 -10.19
C GLU A 75 6.71 -4.84 -9.76
N ILE A 76 7.03 -5.26 -8.54
CA ILE A 76 8.38 -5.21 -7.97
C ILE A 76 8.78 -6.59 -7.47
N LYS A 77 10.07 -6.75 -7.17
CA LYS A 77 10.57 -7.95 -6.48
C LYS A 77 9.76 -8.16 -5.20
N LYS A 78 9.23 -9.37 -5.00
CA LYS A 78 8.44 -9.72 -3.82
C LYS A 78 9.23 -9.48 -2.53
N ILE A 79 8.62 -8.79 -1.58
CA ILE A 79 9.16 -8.51 -0.24
C ILE A 79 8.29 -9.25 0.78
N PRO A 80 8.70 -10.45 1.24
CA PRO A 80 7.90 -11.30 2.14
C PRO A 80 7.92 -10.82 3.61
N LEU A 81 7.04 -11.38 4.45
CA LEU A 81 6.86 -11.02 5.87
C LEU A 81 8.14 -10.96 6.71
N GLY A 82 9.14 -11.76 6.37
CA GLY A 82 10.35 -11.92 7.16
C GLY A 82 10.18 -12.93 8.30
N LYS A 83 11.05 -12.81 9.31
CA LYS A 83 11.12 -13.76 10.44
C LYS A 83 10.38 -13.26 11.68
N ILE A 84 10.09 -11.96 11.76
CA ILE A 84 9.42 -11.38 12.92
C ILE A 84 7.93 -11.76 12.88
N LYS A 85 7.47 -12.46 13.91
CA LYS A 85 6.06 -12.81 14.06
C LYS A 85 5.19 -11.56 14.15
N ASN A 86 3.97 -11.64 13.65
CA ASN A 86 2.95 -10.58 13.72
C ASN A 86 3.31 -9.26 13.00
N LYS A 87 4.28 -9.27 12.06
CA LYS A 87 4.60 -8.09 11.25
C LYS A 87 3.68 -7.87 10.04
N ALA A 88 2.73 -8.77 9.79
CA ALA A 88 1.72 -8.60 8.75
C ALA A 88 0.95 -7.28 8.93
N PRO A 89 0.96 -6.36 7.94
CA PRO A 89 0.17 -5.14 8.01
C PRO A 89 -1.32 -5.48 8.18
N GLN A 90 -1.94 -4.95 9.23
CA GLN A 90 -3.40 -5.02 9.46
C GLN A 90 -4.11 -3.71 9.10
N SER A 91 -3.31 -2.66 8.90
CA SER A 91 -3.75 -1.31 8.55
C SER A 91 -2.66 -0.65 7.70
N PRO A 92 -2.98 0.48 7.04
CA PRO A 92 -1.96 1.24 6.33
C PRO A 92 -0.77 1.59 7.23
N ARG A 93 0.44 1.37 6.74
CA ARG A 93 1.69 1.72 7.43
C ARG A 93 2.55 2.67 6.61
N TYR A 94 3.11 3.67 7.28
CA TYR A 94 4.00 4.62 6.64
C TYR A 94 5.40 4.03 6.48
N SER A 95 5.94 4.15 5.26
CA SER A 95 7.31 3.83 4.90
C SER A 95 7.66 4.62 3.63
N SER A 96 8.96 4.80 3.38
CA SER A 96 9.46 5.49 2.19
C SER A 96 9.62 4.53 1.02
N LYS A 97 9.62 5.06 -0.21
CA LYS A 97 9.83 4.26 -1.42
C LYS A 97 11.18 3.57 -1.39
N GLU A 98 12.22 4.27 -0.94
CA GLU A 98 13.59 3.78 -0.87
C GLU A 98 13.70 2.60 0.10
N LYS A 99 13.05 2.69 1.27
CA LYS A 99 13.01 1.59 2.24
C LYS A 99 12.29 0.36 1.69
N ILE A 100 11.16 0.56 1.00
CA ILE A 100 10.42 -0.55 0.37
C ILE A 100 11.30 -1.21 -0.70
N LEU A 101 11.85 -0.45 -1.65
CA LEU A 101 12.58 -1.02 -2.78
C LEU A 101 13.92 -1.65 -2.42
N SER A 102 14.55 -1.24 -1.32
CA SER A 102 15.81 -1.83 -0.83
C SER A 102 15.61 -2.99 0.15
N ALA A 103 14.40 -3.20 0.66
CA ALA A 103 14.13 -4.22 1.65
C ALA A 103 14.09 -5.63 1.04
N SER A 104 14.67 -6.59 1.76
CA SER A 104 14.52 -8.02 1.42
C SER A 104 13.31 -8.66 2.11
N THR A 105 12.84 -8.09 3.22
CA THR A 105 11.65 -8.54 3.97
C THR A 105 10.96 -7.36 4.64
N LEU A 106 9.72 -7.54 5.10
CA LEU A 106 8.96 -6.54 5.88
C LEU A 106 9.67 -6.15 7.19
N ASP A 107 10.60 -6.97 7.68
CA ASP A 107 11.41 -6.67 8.86
C ASP A 107 12.20 -5.37 8.66
N SER A 108 12.66 -5.09 7.43
CA SER A 108 13.44 -3.91 7.07
C SER A 108 12.61 -2.75 6.48
N VAL A 109 11.30 -2.93 6.29
CA VAL A 109 10.41 -1.89 5.75
C VAL A 109 9.86 -0.97 6.84
N PHE A 110 9.59 -1.51 8.03
CA PHE A 110 8.96 -0.83 9.16
C PHE A 110 9.85 -0.82 10.40
#